data_AF-A0AAP0MNX0-F1
#
_entry.id   AF-A0AAP0MNX0-F1
#
_cell.length_a   1.000
_cell.length_b   1.000
_cell.length_c   1.000
_cell.angle_alpha   90.00
_cell.angle_beta   90.00
_cell.angle_gamma   90.00
#
_symmetry.space_group_name_H-M   'P 1'
#
loop_
_entity.id
_entity.type
_entity.pdbx_description
1 polymer ?
#
loop_
_entity_poly.entity_id
_entity_poly.type
_entity_poly.pdbx_seq_one_letter_code
_entity_poly.pdbx_strand_id
1 'polypeptide(L)'
;MSTQNKSFNFQQRREAKFNQMAAASSSSSSNKPTNFSQKLFIISLLLLSFSLFLVVLSFKPKQQPHLAYEPNDKYNTNHLLHRPKWLDIVEKHINGHKIKVGLVNINDDDDDDYNSVRGDLHVETVHVRFDHVGEDKKWEDFFPEWIDEDHKWAPPACPDIPMPAQDYPYLDVIVAMGSLPRRWRCRLQVNLVVANLAVESGWLKPDVDRPVYVVFVGSCGAMVEMFRCDDLVEHAGDYWVYKPDLRRLKHKVLIPVGSCQIAPSFAQTGKEIWRYFMSQARLAKLNYTTGKSLRGLRAAGWKTKWISRIRSPFAKKDSYNEWNYSKLRVWQLIEYDKIIFIDSDLVVLKNIDEFFFYPELSASLCKFEDLMLKSFKV
;
A
#
# COMPACT_ATOMS: atom_id res chain seq x y z
N MET A 1 -20.18 27.59 -24.46
CA MET A 1 -19.22 27.10 -25.47
C MET A 1 -17.91 27.88 -25.35
N SER A 2 -16.96 27.46 -24.50
CA SER A 2 -15.56 27.96 -24.58
C SER A 2 -14.51 27.10 -23.85
N THR A 3 -14.88 25.97 -23.25
CA THR A 3 -13.96 25.12 -22.46
C THR A 3 -13.41 23.91 -23.23
N GLN A 4 -13.99 23.52 -24.37
CA GLN A 4 -13.43 22.45 -25.23
C GLN A 4 -12.21 22.90 -26.06
N ASN A 5 -12.01 24.20 -26.28
CA ASN A 5 -10.90 24.73 -27.10
C ASN A 5 -9.55 24.81 -26.38
N LYS A 6 -9.47 24.55 -25.07
CA LYS A 6 -8.20 24.59 -24.33
C LYS A 6 -7.48 23.23 -24.25
N SER A 7 -8.21 22.12 -24.23
CA SER A 7 -7.61 20.77 -24.23
C SER A 7 -6.98 20.43 -25.60
N PHE A 8 -7.65 20.81 -26.70
CA PHE A 8 -7.16 20.59 -28.06
C PHE A 8 -5.86 21.38 -28.36
N ASN A 9 -5.70 22.56 -27.76
CA ASN A 9 -4.51 23.40 -27.89
C ASN A 9 -3.25 22.84 -27.20
N PHE A 10 -3.39 21.91 -26.26
CA PHE A 10 -2.26 21.34 -25.52
C PHE A 10 -1.58 20.18 -26.28
N GLN A 11 -2.35 19.38 -27.04
CA GLN A 11 -1.79 18.37 -27.94
C GLN A 11 -1.09 19.00 -29.15
N GLN A 12 -1.69 20.02 -29.78
CA GLN A 12 -1.09 20.71 -30.92
C GLN A 12 0.24 21.43 -30.58
N ARG A 13 0.39 21.93 -29.34
CA ARG A 13 1.65 22.54 -28.88
C ARG A 13 2.78 21.54 -28.64
N ARG A 14 2.48 20.27 -28.32
CA ARG A 14 3.48 19.20 -28.18
C ARG A 14 4.01 18.76 -29.55
N GLU A 15 3.13 18.61 -30.54
CA GLU A 15 3.54 18.24 -31.91
C GLU A 15 4.32 19.36 -32.61
N ALA A 16 3.93 20.62 -32.41
CA ALA A 16 4.67 21.76 -32.97
C ALA A 16 6.08 21.90 -32.35
N LYS A 17 6.25 21.68 -31.04
CA LYS A 17 7.58 21.69 -30.39
C LYS A 17 8.44 20.49 -30.80
N PHE A 18 7.85 19.32 -31.01
CA PHE A 18 8.56 18.13 -31.47
C PHE A 18 9.06 18.30 -32.92
N ASN A 19 8.23 18.87 -33.80
CA ASN A 19 8.61 19.14 -35.20
C ASN A 19 9.63 20.29 -35.34
N GLN A 20 9.60 21.27 -34.44
CA GLN A 20 10.60 22.36 -34.43
C GLN A 20 11.97 21.90 -33.89
N MET A 21 11.99 20.93 -32.96
CA MET A 21 13.22 20.28 -32.50
C MET A 21 13.78 19.29 -33.55
N ALA A 22 12.93 18.65 -34.34
CA ALA A 22 13.34 17.79 -35.46
C ALA A 22 13.85 18.58 -36.68
N ALA A 23 13.37 19.82 -36.90
CA ALA A 23 13.84 20.68 -37.99
C ALA A 23 15.13 21.46 -37.64
N ALA A 24 15.42 21.68 -36.36
CA ALA A 24 16.64 22.35 -35.91
C ALA A 24 17.90 21.44 -35.94
N SER A 25 17.74 20.14 -36.14
CA SER A 25 18.85 19.19 -36.25
C SER A 25 19.34 18.95 -37.69
N SER A 26 18.72 19.57 -38.70
CA SER A 26 19.04 19.33 -40.12
C SER A 26 19.77 20.48 -40.84
N SER A 27 20.22 21.52 -40.13
CA SER A 27 20.98 22.62 -40.74
C SER A 27 22.34 22.83 -40.07
N SER A 28 23.32 21.98 -40.40
CA SER A 28 24.72 22.41 -40.37
C SER A 28 25.57 21.73 -41.45
N SER A 29 26.24 22.62 -42.18
CA SER A 29 27.33 22.49 -43.16
C SER A 29 27.85 21.12 -43.59
N SER A 30 27.87 20.96 -44.91
CA SER A 30 28.71 20.07 -45.71
C SER A 30 30.14 19.90 -45.17
N ASN A 31 30.50 18.66 -44.84
CA ASN A 31 31.84 18.11 -45.09
C ASN A 31 31.71 16.59 -45.21
N LYS A 32 32.03 16.05 -46.39
CA LYS A 32 32.05 14.60 -46.65
C LYS A 32 33.09 13.93 -45.73
N PRO A 33 32.72 12.96 -44.86
CA PRO A 33 33.70 12.13 -44.22
C PRO A 33 34.06 10.98 -45.16
N THR A 34 35.35 10.85 -45.42
CA THR A 34 35.98 9.74 -46.13
C THR A 34 35.56 8.40 -45.53
N ASN A 35 35.23 7.45 -46.39
CA ASN A 35 34.74 6.06 -46.16
C ASN A 35 35.53 5.20 -45.12
N PHE A 36 36.60 5.75 -44.55
CA PHE A 36 37.49 5.11 -43.57
C PHE A 36 37.03 5.35 -42.12
N SER A 37 36.53 6.55 -41.78
CA SER A 37 36.16 6.89 -40.39
C SER A 37 34.85 6.25 -39.94
N GLN A 38 33.87 6.08 -40.84
CA GLN A 38 32.63 5.36 -40.56
C GLN A 38 32.87 3.86 -40.33
N LYS A 39 33.78 3.24 -41.10
CA LYS A 39 34.16 1.83 -40.88
C LYS A 39 34.86 1.65 -39.54
N LEU A 40 35.76 2.55 -39.16
CA LEU A 40 36.40 2.55 -37.84
C LEU A 40 35.40 2.74 -36.69
N PHE A 41 34.38 3.58 -36.87
CA PHE A 41 33.33 3.77 -35.87
C PHE A 41 32.44 2.52 -35.70
N ILE A 42 32.08 1.88 -36.82
CA ILE A 42 31.31 0.62 -36.79
C ILE A 42 32.13 -0.51 -36.15
N ILE A 43 33.42 -0.61 -36.48
CA ILE A 43 34.34 -1.58 -35.85
C ILE A 43 34.46 -1.30 -34.35
N SER A 44 34.56 -0.03 -33.94
CA SER A 44 34.60 0.35 -32.53
C SER A 44 33.33 -0.04 -31.79
N LEU A 45 32.15 0.13 -32.39
CA LEU A 45 30.86 -0.29 -31.81
C LEU A 45 30.77 -1.81 -31.66
N LEU A 46 31.23 -2.56 -32.67
CA LEU A 46 31.26 -4.02 -32.63
C LEU A 46 32.22 -4.52 -31.54
N LEU A 47 33.41 -3.94 -31.42
CA LEU A 47 34.37 -4.27 -30.35
C LEU A 47 33.82 -3.95 -28.96
N LEU A 48 33.09 -2.83 -28.82
CA LEU A 48 32.46 -2.46 -27.55
C LEU A 48 31.34 -3.45 -27.19
N SER A 49 30.51 -3.85 -28.15
CA SER A 49 29.45 -4.85 -27.95
C SER A 49 30.01 -6.23 -27.61
N PHE A 50 31.12 -6.64 -28.23
CA PHE A 50 31.75 -7.92 -27.97
C PHE A 50 32.42 -7.93 -26.59
N SER A 51 33.02 -6.80 -26.19
CA SER A 51 33.57 -6.62 -24.84
C SER A 51 32.49 -6.70 -23.77
N LEU A 52 31.33 -6.05 -23.98
CA LEU A 52 30.16 -6.16 -23.10
C LEU A 52 29.60 -7.59 -23.03
N PHE A 53 29.55 -8.29 -24.16
CA PHE A 53 29.11 -9.69 -24.21
C PHE A 53 30.07 -10.62 -23.45
N LEU A 54 31.39 -10.41 -23.58
CA LEU A 54 32.40 -11.13 -22.80
C LEU A 54 32.32 -10.82 -21.30
N VAL A 55 31.99 -9.57 -20.92
CA VAL A 55 31.74 -9.21 -19.52
C VAL A 55 30.52 -9.97 -19.00
N VAL A 56 29.43 -10.04 -19.76
CA VAL A 56 28.22 -10.83 -19.40
C VAL A 56 28.53 -12.33 -19.30
N LEU A 57 29.39 -12.89 -20.16
CA LEU A 57 29.84 -14.28 -20.07
C LEU A 57 30.84 -14.53 -18.93
N SER A 58 31.59 -13.49 -18.53
CA SER A 58 32.52 -13.54 -17.39
C SER A 58 31.78 -13.46 -16.05
N PHE A 59 30.57 -12.88 -16.06
CA PHE A 59 29.58 -13.14 -15.02
C PHE A 59 29.01 -14.54 -15.21
N LYS A 60 29.80 -15.56 -14.84
CA LYS A 60 29.20 -16.82 -14.41
C LYS A 60 28.17 -16.44 -13.34
N PRO A 61 26.88 -16.79 -13.49
CA PRO A 61 25.96 -16.65 -12.38
C PRO A 61 26.64 -17.37 -11.23
N LYS A 62 26.85 -16.66 -10.12
CA LYS A 62 27.16 -17.31 -8.87
C LYS A 62 25.94 -18.19 -8.64
N GLN A 63 26.01 -19.45 -9.05
CA GLN A 63 25.21 -20.48 -8.45
C GLN A 63 25.55 -20.31 -6.97
N GLN A 64 24.63 -19.68 -6.23
CA GLN A 64 24.47 -20.06 -4.85
C GLN A 64 24.50 -21.58 -4.86
N PRO A 65 25.32 -22.23 -4.03
CA PRO A 65 25.20 -23.66 -3.89
C PRO A 65 23.71 -23.91 -3.67
N HIS A 66 23.09 -24.63 -4.60
CA HIS A 66 21.90 -25.38 -4.24
C HIS A 66 22.36 -26.15 -3.00
N LEU A 67 21.86 -25.74 -1.83
CA LEU A 67 21.74 -26.65 -0.72
C LEU A 67 20.82 -27.74 -1.25
N ALA A 68 21.45 -28.70 -1.95
CA ALA A 68 20.98 -30.05 -1.99
C ALA A 68 20.87 -30.41 -0.51
N TYR A 69 19.64 -30.42 -0.03
CA TYR A 69 19.30 -31.11 1.19
C TYR A 69 19.62 -32.58 0.93
N GLU A 70 20.86 -32.98 1.23
CA GLU A 70 21.18 -34.39 1.38
C GLU A 70 20.49 -34.87 2.65
N PRO A 71 19.58 -35.85 2.57
CA PRO A 71 19.00 -36.45 3.76
C PRO A 71 20.06 -37.40 4.33
N ASN A 72 20.88 -36.88 5.23
CA ASN A 72 21.74 -37.74 6.03
C ASN A 72 21.69 -37.31 7.49
N ASP A 73 20.56 -37.59 8.12
CA ASP A 73 20.56 -37.98 9.52
C ASP A 73 19.73 -39.25 9.68
N LYS A 74 20.46 -40.36 9.78
CA LYS A 74 19.97 -41.66 10.16
C LYS A 74 19.86 -41.66 11.69
N TYR A 75 18.62 -41.75 12.18
CA TYR A 75 18.21 -42.00 13.58
C TYR A 75 18.51 -40.91 14.63
N ASN A 76 17.47 -40.16 15.00
CA ASN A 76 16.98 -40.24 16.37
C ASN A 76 15.50 -39.84 16.47
N THR A 77 14.68 -40.85 16.74
CA THR A 77 13.31 -40.72 17.24
C THR A 77 13.31 -39.87 18.52
N ASN A 78 12.85 -38.63 18.42
CA ASN A 78 12.24 -37.83 19.48
C ASN A 78 11.66 -36.56 18.84
N HIS A 79 10.43 -36.66 18.31
CA HIS A 79 9.59 -35.50 17.95
C HIS A 79 9.32 -34.68 19.22
N LEU A 80 10.26 -33.83 19.60
CA LEU A 80 9.98 -32.68 20.44
C LEU A 80 9.23 -31.69 19.55
N LEU A 81 7.90 -31.63 19.72
CA LEU A 81 7.04 -30.53 19.28
C LEU A 81 7.82 -29.22 19.37
N HIS A 82 8.16 -28.62 18.23
CA HIS A 82 8.85 -27.34 18.23
C HIS A 82 7.81 -26.27 18.54
N ARG A 83 7.95 -25.59 19.68
CA ARG A 83 7.05 -24.51 20.08
C ARG A 83 7.36 -23.28 19.25
N PRO A 84 6.37 -22.63 18.60
CA PRO A 84 6.68 -21.50 17.74
C PRO A 84 7.05 -20.26 18.55
N LYS A 85 8.11 -19.56 18.14
CA LYS A 85 8.69 -18.43 18.89
C LYS A 85 7.72 -17.27 19.11
N TRP A 86 6.78 -17.05 18.18
CA TRP A 86 5.78 -15.99 18.34
C TRP A 86 4.90 -16.21 19.58
N LEU A 87 4.68 -17.46 19.98
CA LEU A 87 3.87 -17.78 21.17
C LEU A 87 4.58 -17.30 22.43
N ASP A 88 5.89 -17.52 22.54
CA ASP A 88 6.71 -17.02 23.66
C ASP A 88 6.70 -15.47 23.75
N ILE A 89 6.64 -14.79 22.61
CA ILE A 89 6.58 -13.33 22.55
C ILE A 89 5.24 -12.84 23.09
N VAL A 90 4.15 -13.48 22.67
CA VAL A 90 2.80 -13.05 23.07
C VAL A 90 2.47 -13.42 24.51
N GLU A 91 2.92 -14.59 24.99
CA GLU A 91 2.71 -15.05 26.38
C GLU A 91 3.29 -14.10 27.43
N LYS A 92 4.42 -13.43 27.13
CA LYS A 92 4.97 -12.39 28.02
C LYS A 92 4.00 -11.24 28.26
N HIS A 93 3.03 -11.07 27.38
CA HIS A 93 2.08 -9.95 27.40
C HIS A 93 0.63 -10.38 27.69
N ILE A 94 0.35 -11.68 27.79
CA ILE A 94 -0.98 -12.23 28.10
C ILE A 94 -0.91 -12.94 29.46
N ASN A 95 -1.74 -12.51 30.41
CA ASN A 95 -1.64 -12.97 31.80
C ASN A 95 -2.46 -14.24 32.06
N GLY A 96 -1.78 -15.40 32.15
CA GLY A 96 -2.17 -16.57 32.95
C GLY A 96 -3.49 -17.27 32.62
N HIS A 97 -4.20 -16.85 31.56
CA HIS A 97 -5.40 -17.51 31.06
C HIS A 97 -5.07 -18.31 29.79
N LYS A 98 -5.97 -19.23 29.46
CA LYS A 98 -5.90 -19.98 28.20
C LYS A 98 -5.95 -18.99 27.03
N ILE A 99 -4.99 -19.08 26.12
CA ILE A 99 -4.84 -18.18 24.97
C ILE A 99 -5.68 -18.74 23.81
N LYS A 100 -6.63 -17.95 23.31
CA LYS A 100 -7.43 -18.29 22.13
C LYS A 100 -6.75 -17.79 20.87
N VAL A 101 -6.36 -18.71 19.99
CA VAL A 101 -5.60 -18.45 18.77
C VAL A 101 -6.49 -18.71 17.55
N GLY A 102 -6.77 -17.69 16.76
CA GLY A 102 -7.45 -17.80 15.48
C GLY A 102 -6.45 -18.07 14.35
N LEU A 103 -6.64 -19.15 13.61
CA LEU A 103 -5.80 -19.57 12.50
C LEU A 103 -6.44 -19.15 11.18
N VAL A 104 -5.80 -18.24 10.44
CA VAL A 104 -6.33 -17.65 9.20
C VAL A 104 -5.47 -18.06 8.02
N ASN A 105 -6.10 -18.63 6.98
CA ASN A 105 -5.42 -19.06 5.75
C ASN A 105 -4.31 -20.09 5.99
N ILE A 106 -4.60 -21.08 6.84
CA ILE A 106 -3.73 -22.18 7.23
C ILE A 106 -4.38 -23.48 6.75
N ASN A 107 -3.67 -24.24 5.91
CA ASN A 107 -4.16 -25.53 5.43
C ASN A 107 -4.11 -26.55 6.57
N ASP A 108 -5.12 -27.40 6.66
CA ASP A 108 -5.21 -28.44 7.70
C ASP A 108 -4.12 -29.52 7.55
N ASP A 109 -3.46 -29.62 6.39
CA ASP A 109 -2.55 -30.71 6.00
C ASP A 109 -1.05 -30.34 5.94
N ASP A 110 -0.66 -29.07 6.08
CA ASP A 110 0.64 -28.59 5.55
C ASP A 110 1.74 -28.23 6.56
N ASP A 111 1.62 -28.42 7.88
CA ASP A 111 2.70 -27.92 8.74
C ASP A 111 2.86 -28.58 10.13
N ASP A 112 3.93 -29.37 10.29
CA ASP A 112 4.33 -30.07 11.52
C ASP A 112 4.57 -29.10 12.70
N ASP A 113 4.92 -27.84 12.42
CA ASP A 113 5.17 -26.80 13.43
C ASP A 113 3.88 -26.36 14.15
N TYR A 114 2.69 -26.63 13.56
CA TYR A 114 1.39 -26.12 14.05
C TYR A 114 0.54 -27.18 14.73
N ASN A 115 0.82 -28.46 14.47
CA ASN A 115 0.37 -29.55 15.33
C ASN A 115 0.87 -29.38 16.78
N SER A 116 1.96 -28.62 16.98
CA SER A 116 2.49 -28.30 18.31
C SER A 116 1.62 -27.32 19.11
N VAL A 117 1.07 -26.29 18.47
CA VAL A 117 0.18 -25.29 19.09
C VAL A 117 -1.14 -25.93 19.53
N ARG A 118 -1.61 -26.91 18.76
CA ARG A 118 -2.84 -27.67 19.04
C ARG A 118 -2.70 -28.61 20.25
N GLY A 119 -1.47 -28.92 20.66
CA GLY A 119 -1.14 -29.79 21.80
C GLY A 119 -0.82 -29.06 23.11
N ASP A 120 -0.70 -27.72 23.11
CA ASP A 120 -0.42 -26.96 24.33
C ASP A 120 -1.69 -26.81 25.18
N LEU A 121 -1.64 -27.27 26.43
CA LEU A 121 -2.74 -27.21 27.40
C LEU A 121 -3.25 -25.78 27.66
N HIS A 122 -2.40 -24.77 27.43
CA HIS A 122 -2.72 -23.35 27.64
C HIS A 122 -3.23 -22.65 26.38
N VAL A 123 -3.36 -23.35 25.25
CA VAL A 123 -3.79 -22.76 23.97
C VAL A 123 -5.09 -23.40 23.47
N GLU A 124 -5.97 -22.58 22.92
CA GLU A 124 -7.19 -23.00 22.24
C GLU A 124 -7.16 -22.49 20.80
N THR A 125 -7.06 -23.38 19.83
CA THR A 125 -7.00 -23.02 18.41
C THR A 125 -8.37 -23.02 17.76
N VAL A 126 -8.67 -21.99 16.97
CA VAL A 126 -9.90 -21.85 16.19
C VAL A 126 -9.52 -21.64 14.72
N HIS A 127 -9.89 -22.56 13.83
CA HIS A 127 -9.64 -22.41 12.39
C HIS A 127 -10.67 -21.48 11.77
N VAL A 128 -10.20 -20.37 11.21
CA VAL A 128 -11.03 -19.38 10.52
C VAL A 128 -11.18 -19.78 9.06
N ARG A 129 -12.40 -20.19 8.71
CA ARG A 129 -12.81 -20.55 7.35
C ARG A 129 -13.47 -19.37 6.66
N PHE A 130 -13.07 -19.12 5.42
CA PHE A 130 -13.66 -18.12 4.52
C PHE A 130 -13.38 -18.52 3.08
N ASP A 131 -14.26 -18.12 2.16
CA ASP A 131 -14.07 -18.37 0.73
C ASP A 131 -12.98 -17.45 0.17
N HIS A 132 -12.08 -17.97 -0.65
CA HIS A 132 -11.09 -17.13 -1.33
C HIS A 132 -11.73 -16.34 -2.48
N VAL A 133 -11.22 -15.14 -2.75
CA VAL A 133 -11.63 -14.40 -3.94
C VAL A 133 -11.37 -15.24 -5.19
N GLY A 134 -12.40 -15.31 -6.05
CA GLY A 134 -12.40 -16.06 -7.30
C GLY A 134 -11.13 -15.83 -8.12
N GLU A 135 -10.64 -16.90 -8.74
CA GLU A 135 -9.38 -16.86 -9.49
C GLU A 135 -9.45 -16.00 -10.75
N ASP A 136 -10.67 -15.74 -11.22
CA ASP A 136 -11.01 -14.88 -12.35
C ASP A 136 -10.87 -13.39 -12.03
N LYS A 137 -10.84 -13.02 -10.74
CA LYS A 137 -10.66 -11.64 -10.30
C LYS A 137 -9.20 -11.25 -10.23
N LYS A 138 -8.92 -10.00 -10.58
CA LYS A 138 -7.59 -9.40 -10.55
C LYS A 138 -7.57 -8.14 -9.71
N TRP A 139 -6.37 -7.66 -9.42
CA TRP A 139 -6.17 -6.43 -8.65
C TRP A 139 -6.87 -5.24 -9.30
N GLU A 140 -6.84 -5.16 -10.63
CA GLU A 140 -7.41 -4.07 -11.42
C GLU A 140 -8.95 -4.03 -11.36
N ASP A 141 -9.61 -5.14 -11.01
CA ASP A 141 -11.06 -5.17 -10.82
C ASP A 141 -11.49 -4.45 -9.52
N PHE A 142 -10.63 -4.47 -8.49
CA PHE A 142 -10.84 -3.75 -7.23
C PHE A 142 -10.30 -2.33 -7.29
N PHE A 143 -9.19 -2.14 -8.01
CA PHE A 143 -8.45 -0.88 -8.13
C PHE A 143 -8.26 -0.46 -9.59
N PRO A 144 -9.36 -0.18 -10.32
CA PRO A 144 -9.26 0.27 -11.70
C PRO A 144 -8.56 1.64 -11.80
N GLU A 145 -7.83 1.84 -12.89
CA GLU A 145 -7.18 3.11 -13.22
C GLU A 145 -8.20 4.25 -13.39
N TRP A 146 -9.37 3.92 -13.94
CA TRP A 146 -10.44 4.89 -14.19
C TRP A 146 -11.79 4.31 -13.78
N ILE A 147 -12.63 5.17 -13.19
CA ILE A 147 -13.98 4.82 -12.74
C ILE A 147 -14.93 5.88 -13.29
N ASP A 148 -16.10 5.44 -13.74
CA ASP A 148 -17.19 6.33 -14.14
C ASP A 148 -17.91 6.88 -12.90
N GLU A 149 -17.27 7.86 -12.23
CA GLU A 149 -17.81 8.50 -11.02
C GLU A 149 -19.20 9.11 -11.24
N ASP A 150 -19.49 9.55 -12.46
CA ASP A 150 -20.76 10.18 -12.87
C ASP A 150 -21.86 9.18 -13.24
N HIS A 151 -21.54 7.88 -13.31
CA HIS A 151 -22.44 6.83 -13.82
C HIS A 151 -23.03 7.16 -15.20
N LYS A 152 -22.28 7.88 -16.03
CA LYS A 152 -22.75 8.36 -17.34
C LYS A 152 -22.87 7.21 -18.34
N TRP A 153 -22.05 6.19 -18.19
CA TRP A 153 -21.91 5.05 -19.08
C TRP A 153 -22.29 3.75 -18.39
N ALA A 154 -21.81 3.52 -17.16
CA ALA A 154 -22.17 2.35 -16.36
C ALA A 154 -21.86 2.54 -14.86
N PRO A 155 -22.62 1.92 -13.95
CA PRO A 155 -22.23 1.82 -12.55
C PRO A 155 -20.89 1.08 -12.39
N PRO A 156 -19.99 1.52 -11.49
CA PRO A 156 -18.78 0.78 -11.19
C PRO A 156 -19.14 -0.58 -10.63
N ALA A 157 -18.68 -1.64 -11.31
CA ALA A 157 -18.81 -3.00 -10.81
C ALA A 157 -17.64 -3.29 -9.87
N CYS A 158 -17.94 -3.47 -8.59
CA CYS A 158 -16.95 -3.92 -7.62
C CYS A 158 -17.15 -5.39 -7.33
N PRO A 159 -16.11 -6.22 -7.45
CA PRO A 159 -16.20 -7.60 -6.98
C PRO A 159 -16.35 -7.63 -5.46
N ASP A 160 -17.11 -8.61 -4.97
CA ASP A 160 -17.18 -8.89 -3.54
C ASP A 160 -15.89 -9.55 -3.05
N ILE A 161 -15.44 -9.17 -1.86
CA ILE A 161 -14.34 -9.83 -1.16
C ILE A 161 -14.98 -10.68 -0.05
N PRO A 162 -15.01 -12.01 -0.19
CA PRO A 162 -15.66 -12.85 0.81
C PRO A 162 -14.94 -12.73 2.15
N MET A 163 -15.71 -12.40 3.18
CA MET A 163 -15.30 -12.39 4.58
C MET A 163 -15.79 -13.68 5.27
N PRO A 164 -15.23 -14.07 6.42
CA PRO A 164 -15.72 -15.21 7.16
C PRO A 164 -17.20 -15.03 7.54
N ALA A 165 -18.05 -15.99 7.19
CA ALA A 165 -19.50 -15.91 7.41
C ALA A 165 -19.93 -16.33 8.82
N GLN A 166 -19.04 -16.98 9.58
CA GLN A 166 -19.32 -17.49 10.91
C GLN A 166 -18.86 -16.50 11.98
N ASP A 167 -19.68 -16.31 13.02
CA ASP A 167 -19.26 -15.61 14.23
C ASP A 167 -18.23 -16.46 14.98
N TYR A 168 -17.01 -15.95 15.06
CA TYR A 168 -15.94 -16.58 15.83
C TYR A 168 -15.99 -16.09 17.28
N PRO A 169 -15.59 -16.94 18.26
CA PRO A 169 -15.39 -16.48 19.62
C PRO A 169 -14.32 -15.41 19.66
N TYR A 170 -14.26 -14.62 20.75
CA TYR A 170 -13.16 -13.67 20.93
C TYR A 170 -11.80 -14.39 20.86
N LEU A 171 -10.87 -13.82 20.10
CA LEU A 171 -9.52 -14.36 19.88
C LEU A 171 -8.48 -13.45 20.53
N ASP A 172 -7.54 -14.02 21.28
CA ASP A 172 -6.42 -13.28 21.88
C ASP A 172 -5.32 -13.01 20.86
N VAL A 173 -5.09 -13.98 19.98
CA VAL A 173 -4.07 -13.94 18.94
C VAL A 173 -4.67 -14.39 17.62
N ILE A 174 -4.35 -13.68 16.53
CA ILE A 174 -4.74 -14.06 15.17
C ILE A 174 -3.47 -14.34 14.39
N VAL A 175 -3.31 -15.57 13.93
CA VAL A 175 -2.14 -16.03 13.18
C VAL A 175 -2.55 -16.22 11.73
N ALA A 176 -1.86 -15.54 10.82
CA ALA A 176 -2.10 -15.60 9.39
C ALA A 176 -0.88 -16.15 8.65
N MET A 177 -1.09 -17.19 7.84
CA MET A 177 -0.05 -17.75 6.98
C MET A 177 -0.26 -17.41 5.51
N GLY A 178 0.87 -17.34 4.79
CA GLY A 178 0.87 -17.24 3.34
C GLY A 178 1.31 -18.52 2.67
N SER A 179 0.37 -19.32 2.17
CA SER A 179 0.65 -20.32 1.15
C SER A 179 0.86 -19.63 -0.20
N LEU A 180 2.05 -19.80 -0.80
CA LEU A 180 2.39 -19.34 -2.15
C LEU A 180 1.49 -20.08 -3.16
N PRO A 181 0.85 -19.39 -4.14
CA PRO A 181 1.56 -18.53 -5.08
C PRO A 181 0.95 -17.14 -5.35
N ARG A 182 -0.23 -16.80 -4.80
CA ARG A 182 -1.00 -15.60 -5.22
C ARG A 182 -0.83 -14.43 -4.24
N ARG A 183 0.25 -13.67 -4.46
CA ARG A 183 0.71 -12.54 -3.64
C ARG A 183 -0.37 -11.50 -3.29
N TRP A 184 -1.28 -11.18 -4.21
CA TRP A 184 -2.27 -10.13 -3.97
C TRP A 184 -3.44 -10.57 -3.08
N ARG A 185 -3.84 -11.86 -3.15
CA ARG A 185 -4.91 -12.41 -2.29
C ARG A 185 -4.48 -12.44 -0.83
N CYS A 186 -3.23 -12.85 -0.58
CA CYS A 186 -2.59 -12.70 0.73
C CYS A 186 -2.49 -11.23 1.15
N ARG A 187 -2.02 -10.35 0.25
CA ARG A 187 -1.86 -8.92 0.56
C ARG A 187 -3.19 -8.24 0.89
N LEU A 188 -4.27 -8.56 0.18
CA LEU A 188 -5.56 -7.88 0.31
C LEU A 188 -6.52 -8.66 1.21
N GLN A 189 -7.04 -9.80 0.73
CA GLN A 189 -8.11 -10.53 1.40
C GLN A 189 -7.68 -11.02 2.78
N VAL A 190 -6.55 -11.72 2.90
CA VAL A 190 -6.10 -12.27 4.19
C VAL A 190 -5.89 -11.15 5.22
N ASN A 191 -5.22 -10.05 4.82
CA ASN A 191 -5.03 -8.90 5.69
C ASN A 191 -6.35 -8.24 6.13
N LEU A 192 -7.36 -8.17 5.25
CA LEU A 192 -8.70 -7.67 5.58
C LEU A 192 -9.43 -8.59 6.55
N VAL A 193 -9.35 -9.91 6.34
CA VAL A 193 -9.93 -10.90 7.24
C VAL A 193 -9.31 -10.78 8.64
N VAL A 194 -7.98 -10.76 8.71
CA VAL A 194 -7.23 -10.61 9.96
C VAL A 194 -7.59 -9.32 10.67
N ALA A 195 -7.69 -8.21 9.95
CA ALA A 195 -8.03 -6.93 10.54
C ALA A 195 -9.47 -6.86 11.08
N ASN A 196 -10.45 -7.41 10.34
CA ASN A 196 -11.82 -7.47 10.81
C ASN A 196 -11.94 -8.35 12.06
N LEU A 197 -11.32 -9.53 12.05
CA LEU A 197 -11.27 -10.42 13.22
C LEU A 197 -10.59 -9.77 14.43
N ALA A 198 -9.52 -9.01 14.22
CA ALA A 198 -8.81 -8.34 15.30
C ALA A 198 -9.68 -7.26 15.95
N VAL A 199 -10.42 -6.50 15.13
CA VAL A 199 -11.39 -5.53 15.61
C VAL A 199 -12.51 -6.25 16.37
N GLU A 200 -13.19 -7.21 15.76
CA GLU A 200 -14.31 -7.94 16.37
C GLU A 200 -13.92 -8.62 17.69
N SER A 201 -12.75 -9.25 17.75
CA SER A 201 -12.25 -9.95 18.94
C SER A 201 -11.85 -9.00 20.08
N GLY A 202 -11.46 -7.78 19.76
CA GLY A 202 -10.89 -6.84 20.71
C GLY A 202 -11.90 -5.92 21.39
N TRP A 203 -13.12 -5.79 20.87
CA TRP A 203 -14.16 -4.93 21.44
C TRP A 203 -15.08 -5.71 22.39
N LEU A 204 -14.95 -5.47 23.71
CA LEU A 204 -15.83 -6.07 24.72
C LEU A 204 -17.12 -5.25 24.92
N LYS A 205 -17.01 -3.93 24.85
CA LYS A 205 -18.10 -2.94 24.92
C LYS A 205 -17.76 -1.75 24.00
N PRO A 206 -18.72 -0.88 23.62
CA PRO A 206 -18.47 0.22 22.66
C PRO A 206 -17.27 1.13 22.95
N ASP A 207 -16.83 1.23 24.21
CA ASP A 207 -15.73 2.09 24.66
C ASP A 207 -14.60 1.32 25.39
N VAL A 208 -14.71 0.00 25.49
CA VAL A 208 -13.73 -0.84 26.19
C VAL A 208 -13.17 -1.87 25.22
N ASP A 209 -11.93 -1.63 24.81
CA ASP A 209 -11.12 -2.51 24.00
C ASP A 209 -10.09 -3.26 24.86
N ARG A 210 -9.74 -4.47 24.42
CA ARG A 210 -8.66 -5.30 24.98
C ARG A 210 -7.59 -5.50 23.92
N PRO A 211 -6.31 -5.70 24.30
CA PRO A 211 -5.27 -5.98 23.32
C PRO A 211 -5.55 -7.31 22.60
N VAL A 212 -5.37 -7.29 21.28
CA VAL A 212 -5.36 -8.48 20.41
C VAL A 212 -4.03 -8.46 19.68
N TYR A 213 -3.35 -9.60 19.62
CA TYR A 213 -2.08 -9.74 18.90
C TYR A 213 -2.33 -10.33 17.51
N VAL A 214 -1.60 -9.83 16.52
CA VAL A 214 -1.69 -10.31 15.15
C VAL A 214 -0.32 -10.80 14.72
N VAL A 215 -0.25 -12.04 14.25
CA VAL A 215 0.99 -12.69 13.82
C VAL A 215 0.90 -13.02 12.34
N PHE A 216 1.85 -12.50 11.56
CA PHE A 216 2.01 -12.90 10.17
C PHE A 216 3.21 -13.83 10.05
N VAL A 217 3.01 -14.99 9.41
CA VAL A 217 4.04 -16.01 9.23
C VAL A 217 4.34 -16.24 7.75
N GLY A 218 5.62 -16.34 7.44
CA GLY A 218 6.12 -16.64 6.11
C GLY A 218 5.94 -15.48 5.14
N SER A 219 5.48 -15.79 3.92
CA SER A 219 5.47 -14.84 2.80
C SER A 219 4.28 -13.87 2.79
N CYS A 220 3.22 -14.15 3.56
CA CYS A 220 2.07 -13.25 3.70
C CYS A 220 2.44 -12.13 4.68
N GLY A 221 3.08 -11.08 4.16
CA GLY A 221 3.41 -9.89 4.95
C GLY A 221 2.17 -9.08 5.33
N ALA A 222 2.28 -8.38 6.45
CA ALA A 222 1.27 -7.44 6.92
C ALA A 222 1.14 -6.23 5.95
N MET A 223 -0.08 -5.80 5.69
CA MET A 223 -0.36 -4.55 5.01
C MET A 223 -0.01 -3.40 5.95
N VAL A 224 1.08 -2.68 5.67
CA VAL A 224 1.58 -1.58 6.50
C VAL A 224 0.56 -0.45 6.68
N GLU A 225 -0.38 -0.34 5.74
CA GLU A 225 -1.51 0.57 5.82
C GLU A 225 -2.45 0.20 6.96
N MET A 226 -2.53 -1.06 7.38
CA MET A 226 -3.39 -1.55 8.47
C MET A 226 -2.59 -1.84 9.75
N PHE A 227 -1.45 -2.51 9.61
CA PHE A 227 -0.55 -2.93 10.69
C PHE A 227 0.77 -2.17 10.55
N ARG A 228 0.87 -1.03 11.23
CA ARG A 228 2.00 -0.12 11.05
C ARG A 228 3.24 -0.60 11.79
N CYS A 229 4.40 -0.03 11.48
CA CYS A 229 5.62 -0.35 12.22
C CYS A 229 5.58 0.10 13.69
N ASP A 230 4.82 1.14 14.01
CA ASP A 230 4.51 1.54 15.37
C ASP A 230 3.66 0.50 16.15
N ASP A 231 2.99 -0.41 15.44
CA ASP A 231 2.27 -1.55 16.03
C ASP A 231 3.16 -2.80 16.17
N LEU A 232 4.37 -2.82 15.58
CA LEU A 232 5.24 -3.99 15.58
C LEU A 232 5.84 -4.20 16.96
N VAL A 233 5.56 -5.36 17.57
CA VAL A 233 6.14 -5.78 18.84
C VAL A 233 7.53 -6.36 18.61
N GLU A 234 7.62 -7.35 17.72
CA GLU A 234 8.87 -8.05 17.44
C GLU A 234 8.82 -8.71 16.06
N HIS A 235 9.98 -8.77 15.40
CA HIS A 235 10.20 -9.55 14.19
C HIS A 235 11.33 -10.53 14.46
N ALA A 236 11.04 -11.82 14.35
CA ALA A 236 12.00 -12.88 14.63
C ALA A 236 11.87 -13.98 13.57
N GLY A 237 12.91 -14.17 12.75
CA GLY A 237 12.87 -15.17 11.67
C GLY A 237 11.84 -14.81 10.60
N ASP A 238 10.81 -15.64 10.47
CA ASP A 238 9.69 -15.51 9.53
C ASP A 238 8.39 -15.03 10.19
N TYR A 239 8.43 -14.69 11.48
CA TYR A 239 7.28 -14.22 12.25
C TYR A 239 7.32 -12.71 12.47
N TRP A 240 6.21 -12.04 12.17
CA TRP A 240 5.96 -10.65 12.51
C TRP A 240 4.82 -10.54 13.52
N VAL A 241 5.11 -10.08 14.73
CA VAL A 241 4.13 -9.95 15.82
C VAL A 241 3.73 -8.49 15.99
N TYR A 242 2.45 -8.20 15.82
CA TYR A 242 1.86 -6.86 15.94
C TYR A 242 0.88 -6.78 17.10
N LYS A 243 0.81 -5.60 17.71
CA LYS A 243 -0.21 -5.17 18.67
C LYS A 243 -0.89 -3.91 18.11
N PRO A 244 -1.89 -4.06 17.22
CA PRO A 244 -2.52 -2.93 16.56
C PRO A 244 -3.37 -2.07 17.51
N ASP A 245 -3.42 -0.76 17.26
CA ASP A 245 -4.44 0.12 17.82
C ASP A 245 -5.82 -0.21 17.20
N LEU A 246 -6.69 -0.83 17.99
CA LEU A 246 -8.00 -1.31 17.54
C LEU A 246 -8.98 -0.20 17.19
N ARG A 247 -8.85 0.99 17.78
CA ARG A 247 -9.69 2.15 17.46
C ARG A 247 -9.34 2.68 16.08
N ARG A 248 -8.04 2.77 15.80
CA ARG A 248 -7.51 3.13 14.48
C ARG A 248 -7.84 2.07 13.45
N LEU A 249 -7.64 0.79 13.77
CA LEU A 249 -7.91 -0.32 12.86
C LEU A 249 -9.40 -0.43 12.52
N LYS A 250 -10.30 -0.24 13.50
CA LYS A 250 -11.74 -0.15 13.30
C LYS A 250 -12.13 0.92 12.28
N HIS A 251 -11.53 2.11 12.37
CA HIS A 251 -11.78 3.15 11.38
C HIS A 251 -11.25 2.80 9.99
N LYS A 252 -10.24 1.94 9.87
CA LYS A 252 -9.69 1.51 8.57
C LYS A 252 -10.54 0.43 7.91
N VAL A 253 -11.01 -0.57 8.65
CA VAL A 253 -11.85 -1.64 8.10
C VAL A 253 -13.24 -1.16 7.65
N LEU A 254 -13.68 0.01 8.13
CA LEU A 254 -14.92 0.67 7.67
C LEU A 254 -14.74 1.46 6.36
N ILE A 255 -13.52 1.65 5.87
CA ILE A 255 -13.26 2.35 4.62
C ILE A 255 -13.45 1.35 3.47
N PRO A 256 -14.10 1.75 2.37
CA PRO A 256 -14.18 0.89 1.19
C PRO A 256 -12.80 0.46 0.71
N VAL A 257 -12.68 -0.82 0.35
CA VAL A 257 -11.38 -1.44 0.07
C VAL A 257 -10.89 -1.05 -1.33
N GLY A 258 -11.77 -1.16 -2.33
CA GLY A 258 -11.44 -0.90 -3.73
C GLY A 258 -11.73 0.54 -4.14
N SER A 259 -10.92 1.10 -5.05
CA SER A 259 -11.21 2.42 -5.61
C SER A 259 -12.57 2.44 -6.30
N CYS A 260 -12.98 1.31 -6.89
CA CYS A 260 -14.29 1.13 -7.50
C CYS A 260 -15.46 1.43 -6.54
N GLN A 261 -15.27 1.29 -5.21
CA GLN A 261 -16.29 1.53 -4.18
C GLN A 261 -16.27 2.96 -3.64
N ILE A 262 -15.22 3.75 -3.93
CA ILE A 262 -15.03 5.10 -3.38
C ILE A 262 -15.98 6.12 -4.02
N ALA A 263 -16.65 5.77 -5.13
CA ALA A 263 -17.63 6.59 -5.82
C ALA A 263 -19.10 6.11 -5.60
N PRO A 264 -19.70 6.28 -4.41
CA PRO A 264 -21.16 6.16 -4.32
C PRO A 264 -21.82 7.35 -5.05
N SER A 265 -23.04 7.09 -5.53
CA SER A 265 -23.99 7.91 -6.33
C SER A 265 -24.28 9.36 -5.92
N PHE A 266 -23.56 9.93 -4.95
CA PHE A 266 -23.70 11.33 -4.52
C PHE A 266 -22.80 12.32 -5.27
N ALA A 267 -21.84 11.84 -6.05
CA ALA A 267 -20.99 12.66 -6.90
C ALA A 267 -21.57 12.77 -8.32
N GLN A 268 -22.79 13.28 -8.49
CA GLN A 268 -23.26 13.70 -9.82
C GLN A 268 -22.57 15.00 -10.20
N THR A 269 -21.77 15.03 -11.28
CA THR A 269 -21.19 16.26 -11.81
C THR A 269 -22.29 17.33 -11.99
N GLY A 270 -22.22 18.35 -11.15
CA GLY A 270 -23.12 19.48 -11.13
C GLY A 270 -24.35 19.45 -10.21
N LYS A 271 -24.60 18.36 -9.49
CA LYS A 271 -25.55 18.31 -8.35
C LYS A 271 -24.87 18.02 -7.02
N GLU A 272 -23.55 18.13 -6.95
CA GLU A 272 -22.82 17.97 -5.70
C GLU A 272 -23.34 19.01 -4.70
N ILE A 273 -23.72 18.57 -3.50
CA ILE A 273 -24.14 19.48 -2.42
C ILE A 273 -23.02 20.51 -2.16
N TRP A 274 -21.76 20.13 -2.36
CA TRP A 274 -20.60 21.02 -2.28
C TRP A 274 -20.63 22.18 -3.29
N ARG A 275 -21.30 22.04 -4.45
CA ARG A 275 -21.48 23.12 -5.44
C ARG A 275 -22.46 24.18 -4.96
N TYR A 276 -23.48 23.79 -4.19
CA TYR A 276 -24.35 24.71 -3.43
C TYR A 276 -23.58 25.40 -2.30
N PHE A 277 -22.64 24.69 -1.65
CA PHE A 277 -21.72 25.30 -0.67
C PHE A 277 -20.62 26.17 -1.31
N MET A 278 -20.29 25.98 -2.59
CA MET A 278 -19.35 26.81 -3.36
C MET A 278 -20.02 28.08 -3.91
N SER A 279 -21.33 28.06 -4.20
CA SER A 279 -22.10 29.24 -4.61
C SER A 279 -22.58 30.10 -3.44
N GLN A 280 -22.70 29.51 -2.25
CA GLN A 280 -22.89 30.27 -1.01
C GLN A 280 -21.53 30.76 -0.51
N ALA A 281 -21.17 31.98 -0.91
CA ALA A 281 -20.22 32.86 -0.22
C ALA A 281 -20.71 33.25 1.20
N ARG A 282 -21.15 32.24 1.97
CA ARG A 282 -21.73 32.35 3.31
C ARG A 282 -21.41 31.13 4.19
N LEU A 283 -20.26 30.49 3.97
CA LEU A 283 -19.56 29.78 5.06
C LEU A 283 -18.62 30.77 5.75
N ALA A 284 -19.22 31.75 6.41
CA ALA A 284 -18.55 32.42 7.50
C ALA A 284 -18.27 31.38 8.59
N LYS A 285 -17.01 31.33 9.03
CA LYS A 285 -16.55 30.75 10.30
C LYS A 285 -16.80 29.25 10.50
N LEU A 286 -15.90 28.45 9.95
CA LEU A 286 -15.18 27.46 10.76
C LEU A 286 -13.70 27.51 10.34
N ASN A 287 -13.09 28.67 10.60
CA ASN A 287 -11.65 28.87 10.56
C ASN A 287 -11.04 28.08 11.74
N TYR A 288 -10.81 26.79 11.56
CA TYR A 288 -10.05 26.02 12.55
C TYR A 288 -8.60 26.51 12.64
N THR A 289 -8.05 27.06 11.55
CA THR A 289 -6.78 27.78 11.57
C THR A 289 -6.99 29.20 12.11
N THR A 290 -6.47 29.46 13.31
CA THR A 290 -6.54 30.80 13.91
C THR A 290 -5.81 31.82 13.03
N GLY A 291 -6.26 33.08 13.05
CA GLY A 291 -5.56 34.16 12.35
C GLY A 291 -4.11 34.33 12.83
N LYS A 292 -3.79 33.88 14.05
CA LYS A 292 -2.42 33.84 14.59
C LYS A 292 -1.56 32.80 13.85
N SER A 293 -2.06 31.58 13.69
CA SER A 293 -1.36 30.51 12.95
C SER A 293 -1.10 30.91 11.50
N LEU A 294 -2.08 31.53 10.84
CA LEU A 294 -1.94 31.98 9.45
C LEU A 294 -0.87 33.07 9.30
N ARG A 295 -0.80 34.01 10.25
CA ARG A 295 0.26 35.03 10.28
C ARG A 295 1.63 34.40 10.49
N GLY A 296 1.75 33.42 11.39
CA GLY A 296 2.99 32.69 11.63
C GLY A 296 3.50 31.98 10.37
N LEU A 297 2.62 31.25 9.67
CA LEU A 297 2.96 30.58 8.41
C LEU A 297 3.44 31.57 7.34
N ARG A 298 2.71 32.67 7.14
CA ARG A 298 3.09 33.69 6.15
C ARG A 298 4.40 34.40 6.51
N ALA A 299 4.63 34.68 7.78
CA ALA A 299 5.88 35.27 8.26
C ALA A 299 7.08 34.35 8.05
N ALA A 300 6.88 33.03 8.15
CA ALA A 300 7.87 32.02 7.80
C ALA A 300 8.02 31.75 6.29
N GLY A 301 7.38 32.56 5.43
CA GLY A 301 7.51 32.47 3.98
C GLY A 301 6.58 31.48 3.29
N TRP A 302 5.63 30.86 4.00
CA TRP A 302 4.72 29.89 3.41
C TRP A 302 3.64 30.54 2.55
N LYS A 303 3.45 30.01 1.33
CA LYS A 303 2.30 30.34 0.47
C LYS A 303 1.06 29.58 0.92
N THR A 304 0.09 30.29 1.49
CA THR A 304 -1.13 29.69 2.04
C THR A 304 -2.26 29.65 1.00
N LYS A 305 -2.86 28.48 0.76
CA LYS A 305 -4.05 28.30 -0.09
C LYS A 305 -5.21 27.81 0.77
N TRP A 306 -6.37 28.47 0.66
CA TRP A 306 -7.58 27.99 1.32
C TRP A 306 -8.17 26.84 0.52
N ILE A 307 -8.50 25.75 1.22
CA ILE A 307 -9.16 24.57 0.63
C ILE A 307 -10.48 24.34 1.33
N SER A 308 -11.49 23.93 0.56
CA SER A 308 -12.73 23.39 1.13
C SER A 308 -12.48 21.94 1.56
N ARG A 309 -12.82 21.62 2.81
CA ARG A 309 -12.66 20.27 3.35
C ARG A 309 -13.62 19.30 2.65
N ILE A 310 -13.16 18.08 2.44
CA ILE A 310 -13.99 16.97 1.93
C ILE A 310 -14.34 16.07 3.10
N ARG A 311 -15.64 15.92 3.39
CA ARG A 311 -16.14 14.97 4.39
C ARG A 311 -16.21 13.57 3.77
N SER A 312 -15.69 12.56 4.46
CA SER A 312 -15.89 11.16 4.09
C SER A 312 -17.36 10.76 4.34
N PRO A 313 -18.07 10.19 3.34
CA PRO A 313 -19.45 9.74 3.52
C PRO A 313 -19.56 8.52 4.44
N PHE A 314 -18.50 7.72 4.53
CA PHE A 314 -18.44 6.49 5.34
C PHE A 314 -17.94 6.74 6.78
N ALA A 315 -17.47 7.95 7.08
CA ALA A 315 -16.96 8.26 8.39
C ALA A 315 -18.07 8.62 9.38
N LYS A 316 -17.96 8.05 10.59
CA LYS A 316 -18.78 8.45 11.74
C LYS A 316 -18.56 9.95 12.00
N LYS A 317 -19.63 10.66 12.37
CA LYS A 317 -19.55 12.08 12.75
C LYS A 317 -18.53 12.27 13.88
N ASP A 318 -17.71 13.31 13.78
CA ASP A 318 -16.68 13.67 14.77
C ASP A 318 -15.55 12.62 14.94
N SER A 319 -15.45 11.66 14.02
CA SER A 319 -14.35 10.69 14.01
C SER A 319 -13.07 11.29 13.41
N TYR A 320 -11.92 10.74 13.81
CA TYR A 320 -10.61 11.18 13.32
C TYR A 320 -10.51 11.22 11.79
N ASN A 321 -11.08 10.23 11.09
CA ASN A 321 -11.01 10.11 9.63
C ASN A 321 -12.10 10.87 8.88
N GLU A 322 -12.98 11.61 9.57
CA GLU A 322 -14.12 12.30 8.98
C GLU A 322 -13.74 13.21 7.81
N TRP A 323 -12.53 13.77 7.83
CA TRP A 323 -12.10 14.77 6.86
C TRP A 323 -10.84 14.37 6.07
N ASN A 324 -10.41 13.11 6.16
CA ASN A 324 -9.16 12.63 5.56
C ASN A 324 -9.12 12.84 4.03
N TYR A 325 -10.27 12.82 3.37
CA TYR A 325 -10.36 13.03 1.92
C TYR A 325 -9.92 14.44 1.51
N SER A 326 -9.88 15.40 2.45
CA SER A 326 -9.37 16.75 2.16
C SER A 326 -7.92 16.74 1.67
N LYS A 327 -7.11 15.73 2.03
CA LYS A 327 -5.74 15.57 1.51
C LYS A 327 -5.72 15.38 -0.01
N LEU A 328 -6.76 14.77 -0.59
CA LEU A 328 -6.88 14.54 -2.03
C LEU A 328 -6.98 15.84 -2.86
N ARG A 329 -7.25 16.98 -2.21
CA ARG A 329 -7.21 18.30 -2.86
C ARG A 329 -5.82 18.65 -3.41
N VAL A 330 -4.75 17.96 -2.98
CA VAL A 330 -3.40 18.14 -3.52
C VAL A 330 -3.33 17.89 -5.03
N TRP A 331 -4.09 16.92 -5.57
CA TRP A 331 -4.17 16.66 -7.01
C TRP A 331 -4.85 17.77 -7.81
N GLN A 332 -5.53 18.72 -7.15
CA GLN A 332 -6.12 19.88 -7.81
C GLN A 332 -5.13 21.04 -7.99
N LEU A 333 -3.90 20.90 -7.49
CA LEU A 333 -2.85 21.92 -7.62
C LEU A 333 -2.17 21.84 -8.99
N ILE A 334 -2.97 21.94 -10.06
CA ILE A 334 -2.56 21.83 -11.47
C ILE A 334 -1.60 22.94 -11.92
N GLU A 335 -1.34 23.93 -11.05
CA GLU A 335 -0.32 24.95 -11.28
C GLU A 335 1.13 24.46 -11.09
N TYR A 336 1.32 23.26 -10.53
CA TYR A 336 2.63 22.65 -10.33
C TYR A 336 2.78 21.37 -11.14
N ASP A 337 3.97 21.16 -11.71
CA ASP A 337 4.29 19.93 -12.48
C ASP A 337 4.55 18.72 -11.57
N LYS A 338 5.05 18.95 -10.36
CA LYS A 338 5.36 17.90 -9.37
C LYS A 338 5.18 18.44 -7.96
N ILE A 339 4.64 17.61 -7.07
CA ILE A 339 4.34 17.96 -5.69
C ILE A 339 4.91 16.87 -4.78
N ILE A 340 5.64 17.28 -3.75
CA ILE A 340 5.96 16.43 -2.60
C ILE A 340 4.97 16.79 -1.49
N PHE A 341 4.16 15.82 -1.10
CA PHE A 341 3.23 15.97 0.02
C PHE A 341 3.94 15.58 1.33
N ILE A 342 3.91 16.46 2.33
CA ILE A 342 4.51 16.25 3.65
C ILE A 342 3.43 16.52 4.69
N ASP A 343 3.16 15.54 5.54
CA ASP A 343 2.21 15.72 6.65
C ASP A 343 2.75 16.73 7.67
N SER A 344 1.85 17.45 8.35
CA SER A 344 2.20 18.56 9.25
C SER A 344 2.89 18.13 10.55
N ASP A 345 2.95 16.84 10.81
CA ASP A 345 3.62 16.22 11.96
C ASP A 345 5.04 15.73 11.63
N LEU A 346 5.56 16.07 10.44
CA LEU A 346 6.93 15.76 10.03
C LEU A 346 7.85 16.98 10.12
N VAL A 347 9.13 16.71 10.43
CA VAL A 347 10.20 17.71 10.44
C VAL A 347 11.27 17.29 9.45
N VAL A 348 11.62 18.20 8.53
CA VAL A 348 12.66 18.00 7.53
C VAL A 348 14.00 18.38 8.12
N LEU A 349 14.90 17.39 8.27
CA LEU A 349 16.22 17.58 8.90
C LEU A 349 17.36 17.80 7.90
N LYS A 350 17.15 17.45 6.63
CA LYS A 350 18.11 17.57 5.53
C LYS A 350 17.39 18.03 4.27
N ASN A 351 18.13 18.55 3.28
CA ASN A 351 17.55 18.86 1.97
C ASN A 351 16.95 17.58 1.36
N ILE A 352 15.77 17.70 0.76
CA ILE A 352 14.99 16.60 0.18
C ILE A 352 14.67 16.81 -1.31
N ASP A 353 15.37 17.74 -1.96
CA ASP A 353 15.08 18.11 -3.36
C ASP A 353 15.34 16.95 -4.32
N GLU A 354 16.19 16.00 -3.93
CA GLU A 354 16.41 14.76 -4.67
C GLU A 354 15.12 13.94 -4.88
N PHE A 355 14.12 14.09 -4.00
CA PHE A 355 12.86 13.37 -4.14
C PHE A 355 12.03 13.85 -5.35
N PHE A 356 12.31 15.04 -5.91
CA PHE A 356 11.69 15.49 -7.15
C PHE A 356 12.15 14.69 -8.39
N PHE A 357 13.17 13.84 -8.31
CA PHE A 357 13.55 12.96 -9.42
C PHE A 357 12.70 11.69 -9.51
N TYR A 358 12.01 11.31 -8.45
CA TYR A 358 11.19 10.09 -8.44
C TYR A 358 9.90 10.24 -9.26
N PRO A 359 9.38 9.14 -9.84
CA PRO A 359 8.11 9.15 -10.56
C PRO A 359 6.91 9.27 -9.60
N GLU A 360 5.79 9.75 -10.11
CA GLU A 360 4.50 9.60 -9.43
C GLU A 360 4.01 8.15 -9.61
N LEU A 361 3.55 7.42 -8.59
CA LEU A 361 3.50 7.73 -7.15
C LEU A 361 4.69 7.09 -6.41
N SER A 362 5.41 7.87 -5.61
CA SER A 362 6.53 7.40 -4.77
C SER A 362 6.29 7.70 -3.30
N ALA A 363 6.55 6.72 -2.42
CA ALA A 363 6.37 6.83 -0.98
C ALA A 363 7.39 5.96 -0.22
N SER A 364 7.72 6.33 1.02
CA SER A 364 8.59 5.56 1.90
C SER A 364 7.83 4.45 2.62
N LEU A 365 8.43 3.26 2.73
CA LEU A 365 7.93 2.21 3.61
C LEU A 365 8.31 2.49 5.07
N CYS A 366 7.59 1.83 5.97
CA CYS A 366 7.49 2.16 7.39
C CYS A 366 8.75 1.74 8.21
N LYS A 367 9.76 1.12 7.58
CA LYS A 367 11.15 1.05 8.09
C LYS A 367 12.12 1.60 7.05
N PHE A 368 12.94 2.57 7.46
CA PHE A 368 14.07 3.06 6.67
C PHE A 368 15.25 2.07 6.65
N GLU A 369 15.23 1.04 7.51
CA GLU A 369 16.30 0.04 7.64
C GLU A 369 16.15 -1.19 6.74
N ASP A 370 14.95 -1.50 6.25
CA ASP A 370 14.76 -2.58 5.25
C ASP A 370 14.55 -1.95 3.85
N LEU A 371 15.61 -1.34 3.35
CA LEU A 371 15.76 -0.91 1.96
C LEU A 371 15.67 -2.12 1.04
N MET A 372 14.63 -2.16 0.21
CA MET A 372 14.78 -2.11 -1.25
C MET A 372 13.41 -1.83 -1.88
N LEU A 373 13.26 -0.59 -2.34
CA LEU A 373 12.43 -0.15 -3.46
C LEU A 373 11.56 -1.24 -4.09
N LYS A 374 10.28 -1.26 -3.74
CA LYS A 374 9.26 -1.66 -4.71
C LYS A 374 8.74 -0.40 -5.36
N SER A 375 9.28 -0.11 -6.54
CA SER A 375 8.54 0.64 -7.55
C SER A 375 7.19 -0.05 -7.69
N PHE A 376 6.10 0.67 -7.42
CA PHE A 376 4.81 0.31 -7.96
C PHE A 376 4.91 0.54 -9.47
N LYS A 377 5.30 -0.51 -10.19
CA LYS A 377 4.96 -0.60 -11.61
C LYS A 377 3.50 -1.04 -11.63
N VAL A 378 2.63 -0.13 -12.05
CA VAL A 378 1.28 -0.48 -12.54
C VAL A 378 1.44 -1.37 -13.77
#